data_AF-A0A560BSN8-F1
#
_entry.id   AF-A0A560BSN8-F1
#
_cell.length_a   1.000
_cell.length_b   1.000
_cell.length_c   1.000
_cell.angle_alpha   90.00
_cell.angle_beta   90.00
_cell.angle_gamma   90.00
#
_symmetry.space_group_name_H-M   'P 1'
#
loop_
_entity.id
_entity.type
_entity.pdbx_description
1 polymer ?
#
loop_
_entity_poly.entity_id
_entity_poly.type
_entity_poly.pdbx_seq_one_letter_code
_entity_poly.pdbx_strand_id
1 'polypeptide(L)'
;MADSENTTPLPGAGRPFMPIPKHLDRVKALRRAMEGVSQPVLLHQLQAGRCFYCDKPIGTASHAPKRPDGWTIDHVIPQTFGGARFFGNKVLSCAACNGAKGNRLPTDLELAAVRQLWAAVLIINPGAAPLRARPASATH
;
A
#
# COMPACT_ATOMS: atom_id res chain seq x y z
N MET A 1 -50.34 -18.44 -39.23
CA MET A 1 -49.39 -17.32 -39.20
C MET A 1 -49.36 -16.82 -37.78
N ALA A 2 -48.15 -16.60 -37.28
CA ALA A 2 -47.76 -16.68 -35.89
C ALA A 2 -48.51 -15.77 -34.90
N ASP A 3 -48.52 -16.26 -33.67
CA ASP A 3 -49.19 -15.78 -32.48
C ASP A 3 -48.85 -14.34 -32.08
N SER A 4 -49.86 -13.64 -31.60
CA SER A 4 -49.73 -12.34 -30.93
C SER A 4 -49.23 -12.58 -29.50
N GLU A 5 -47.91 -12.56 -29.33
CA GLU A 5 -47.30 -12.60 -28.00
C GLU A 5 -47.21 -11.19 -27.42
N ASN A 6 -48.10 -10.99 -26.46
CA ASN A 6 -48.04 -10.07 -25.33
C ASN A 6 -46.62 -9.89 -24.77
N THR A 7 -45.98 -8.72 -24.96
CA THR A 7 -44.80 -8.32 -24.20
C THR A 7 -45.13 -7.16 -23.27
N THR A 8 -45.66 -7.50 -22.11
CA THR A 8 -45.65 -6.66 -20.90
C THR A 8 -44.21 -6.27 -20.55
N PRO A 9 -43.92 -5.04 -20.08
CA PRO A 9 -42.59 -4.66 -19.63
C PRO A 9 -42.27 -5.35 -18.30
N LEU A 10 -41.09 -5.98 -18.20
CA LEU A 10 -40.62 -6.59 -16.97
C LEU A 10 -40.33 -5.51 -15.90
N PRO A 11 -40.77 -5.71 -14.64
CA PRO A 11 -40.55 -4.76 -13.56
C PRO A 11 -39.08 -4.73 -13.15
N GLY A 12 -38.62 -3.53 -12.77
CA GLY A 12 -37.26 -3.27 -12.32
C GLY A 12 -36.83 -4.23 -11.22
N ALA A 13 -35.84 -5.06 -11.54
CA ALA A 13 -35.08 -5.80 -10.55
C ALA A 13 -34.28 -4.78 -9.73
N GLY A 14 -34.87 -4.35 -8.60
CA GLY A 14 -34.11 -3.75 -7.52
C GLY A 14 -32.92 -4.66 -7.24
N ARG A 15 -31.71 -4.14 -7.44
CA ARG A 15 -30.48 -4.87 -7.12
C ARG A 15 -30.63 -5.37 -5.69
N PRO A 16 -30.40 -6.66 -5.39
CA PRO A 16 -30.52 -7.13 -4.02
C PRO A 16 -29.64 -6.25 -3.13
N PHE A 17 -30.22 -5.73 -2.05
CA PHE A 17 -29.48 -5.03 -1.01
C PHE A 17 -28.52 -6.06 -0.39
N MET A 18 -27.31 -6.10 -0.93
CA MET A 18 -26.23 -6.91 -0.40
C MET A 18 -25.83 -6.24 0.93
N PRO A 19 -25.98 -6.90 2.08
CA PRO A 19 -25.61 -6.28 3.34
C PRO A 19 -24.13 -5.91 3.28
N ILE A 20 -23.82 -4.62 3.50
CA ILE A 20 -22.44 -4.15 3.58
C ILE A 20 -21.74 -5.02 4.65
N PRO A 21 -20.67 -5.77 4.30
CA PRO A 21 -20.02 -6.66 5.25
C PRO A 21 -19.59 -5.88 6.51
N LYS A 22 -19.54 -6.54 7.67
CA LYS A 22 -19.09 -6.02 8.98
C LYS A 22 -17.62 -5.56 9.02
N HIS A 23 -17.04 -5.24 7.87
CA HIS A 23 -15.70 -4.70 7.66
C HIS A 23 -15.56 -3.26 8.17
N LEU A 24 -16.64 -2.46 8.19
CA LEU A 24 -16.57 -1.07 8.65
C LEU A 24 -16.14 -0.97 10.13
N ASP A 25 -16.59 -1.89 10.98
CA ASP A 25 -16.19 -1.92 12.40
C ASP A 25 -14.72 -2.29 12.57
N ARG A 26 -14.21 -3.19 11.72
CA ARG A 26 -12.76 -3.50 11.65
C ARG A 26 -11.94 -2.31 11.18
N VAL A 27 -12.40 -1.58 10.17
CA VAL A 27 -11.75 -0.35 9.68
C VAL A 27 -11.76 0.74 10.76
N LYS A 28 -12.87 0.90 11.49
CA LYS A 28 -12.97 1.84 12.62
C LYS A 28 -12.05 1.44 13.78
N ALA A 29 -12.00 0.16 14.13
CA ALA A 29 -11.12 -0.36 15.18
C ALA A 29 -9.64 -0.20 14.82
N LEU A 30 -9.28 -0.52 13.57
CA LEU A 30 -7.93 -0.32 13.04
C LEU A 30 -7.56 1.18 13.07
N ARG A 31 -8.45 2.07 12.64
CA ARG A 31 -8.23 3.52 12.70
C ARG A 31 -7.96 4.01 14.12
N ARG A 32 -8.72 3.52 15.11
CA ARG A 32 -8.52 3.84 16.53
C ARG A 32 -7.21 3.27 17.07
N ALA A 33 -6.85 2.04 16.71
CA ALA A 33 -5.58 1.42 17.12
C ALA A 33 -4.35 2.13 16.50
N MET A 34 -4.53 2.75 15.33
CA MET A 34 -3.50 3.55 14.66
C MET A 34 -3.54 5.03 15.09
N GLU A 35 -4.51 5.44 15.91
CA GLU A 35 -4.65 6.80 16.38
C GLU A 35 -3.47 7.15 17.29
N GLY A 36 -2.75 8.23 16.97
CA GLY A 36 -1.51 8.61 17.66
C GLY A 36 -0.25 7.82 17.24
N VAL A 37 -0.37 6.79 16.38
CA VAL A 37 0.79 6.12 15.80
C VAL A 37 1.35 6.96 14.66
N SER A 38 2.63 7.34 14.75
CA SER A 38 3.25 8.16 13.72
C SER A 38 3.37 7.38 12.40
N GLN A 39 3.18 8.08 11.29
CA GLN A 39 3.28 7.51 9.96
C GLN A 39 4.60 6.72 9.71
N PRO A 40 5.79 7.21 10.13
CA PRO A 40 7.03 6.45 10.01
C PRO A 40 7.03 5.11 10.75
N VAL A 41 6.49 5.07 11.96
CA VAL A 41 6.45 3.84 12.78
C VAL A 41 5.61 2.78 12.08
N LEU A 42 4.49 3.18 11.51
CA LEU A 42 3.62 2.27 10.78
C LEU A 42 4.27 1.73 9.51
N LEU A 43 4.90 2.58 8.70
CA LEU A 43 5.64 2.11 7.50
C LEU A 43 6.81 1.20 7.89
N HIS A 44 7.51 1.52 8.97
CA HIS A 44 8.57 0.67 9.51
C HIS A 44 8.04 -0.73 9.86
N GLN A 45 6.92 -0.82 10.58
CA GLN A 45 6.30 -2.11 10.90
C GLN A 45 5.83 -2.87 9.65
N LEU A 46 5.14 -2.20 8.73
CA LEU A 46 4.63 -2.83 7.51
C LEU A 46 5.75 -3.36 6.60
N GLN A 47 6.88 -2.67 6.58
CA GLN A 47 8.05 -3.04 5.77
C GLN A 47 9.09 -3.85 6.55
N ALA A 48 8.72 -4.40 7.71
CA ALA A 48 9.62 -5.16 8.58
C ALA A 48 10.95 -4.44 8.90
N GLY A 49 10.89 -3.12 9.01
CA GLY A 49 12.04 -2.24 9.26
C GLY A 49 13.05 -2.19 8.14
N ARG A 50 12.64 -2.41 6.88
CA ARG A 50 13.54 -2.44 5.71
C ARG A 50 13.21 -1.35 4.70
N CYS A 51 14.25 -0.87 4.03
CA CYS A 51 14.12 0.07 2.93
C CYS A 51 13.32 -0.55 1.79
N PHE A 52 12.32 0.17 1.28
CA PHE A 52 11.49 -0.29 0.17
C PHE A 52 12.29 -0.65 -1.09
N TYR A 53 13.36 0.10 -1.38
CA TYR A 53 14.10 -0.02 -2.65
C TYR A 53 15.27 -1.01 -2.59
N CYS A 54 16.09 -0.96 -1.54
CA CYS A 54 17.30 -1.78 -1.44
C CYS A 54 17.20 -2.89 -0.41
N ASP A 55 16.05 -3.04 0.25
CA ASP A 55 15.77 -4.00 1.31
C ASP A 55 16.66 -3.87 2.57
N LYS A 56 17.67 -2.98 2.60
CA LYS A 56 18.56 -2.86 3.76
C LYS A 56 17.80 -2.47 5.04
N PRO A 57 18.20 -3.01 6.21
CA PRO A 57 17.61 -2.64 7.49
C PRO A 57 17.69 -1.13 7.73
N ILE A 58 16.60 -0.59 8.24
CA ILE A 58 16.45 0.80 8.68
C ILE A 58 16.25 0.79 10.19
N GLY A 59 17.17 1.44 10.89
CA GLY A 59 17.07 1.64 12.33
C GLY A 59 15.89 2.55 12.70
N THR A 60 15.35 2.36 13.90
CA THR A 60 14.34 3.24 14.50
C THR A 60 14.97 4.55 15.01
N ALA A 61 16.29 4.56 15.21
CA ALA A 61 17.05 5.69 15.70
C ALA A 61 17.16 6.80 14.63
N SER A 62 16.29 7.80 14.80
CA SER A 62 16.32 9.13 14.19
C SER A 62 16.08 9.21 12.68
N HIS A 63 15.03 9.96 12.33
CA HIS A 63 14.83 10.55 11.00
C HIS A 63 16.06 11.40 10.65
N ALA A 64 17.03 10.81 9.96
CA ALA A 64 18.31 11.45 9.63
C ALA A 64 18.46 11.58 8.10
N PRO A 65 17.62 12.38 7.42
CA PRO A 65 17.57 12.46 5.95
C PRO A 65 18.89 12.92 5.32
N LYS A 66 19.79 13.54 6.09
CA LYS A 66 21.13 13.95 5.65
C LYS A 66 22.15 12.80 5.64
N ARG A 67 21.86 11.69 6.31
CA ARG A 67 22.75 10.52 6.32
C ARG A 67 22.27 9.50 5.28
N PRO A 68 23.17 8.88 4.51
CA PRO A 68 22.80 7.86 3.51
C PRO A 68 22.02 6.67 4.09
N ASP A 69 22.32 6.29 5.35
CA ASP A 69 21.68 5.23 6.12
C ASP A 69 20.43 5.69 6.90
N GLY A 70 20.16 7.00 6.93
CA GLY A 70 18.97 7.56 7.54
C GLY A 70 17.72 7.25 6.72
N TRP A 71 16.57 7.21 7.39
CA TRP A 71 15.30 6.93 6.73
C TRP A 71 14.53 8.18 6.38
N THR A 72 13.75 8.05 5.30
CA THR A 72 12.88 9.07 4.73
C THR A 72 11.57 8.41 4.30
N ILE A 73 10.56 9.23 4.07
CA ILE A 73 9.30 8.79 3.49
C ILE A 73 9.25 9.30 2.06
N ASP A 74 9.17 8.36 1.12
CA ASP A 74 9.07 8.66 -0.30
C ASP A 74 7.63 8.54 -0.79
N HIS A 75 7.29 9.33 -1.82
CA HIS A 75 6.06 9.17 -2.59
C HIS A 75 6.36 8.30 -3.81
N VAL A 76 5.74 7.12 -3.86
CA VAL A 76 5.94 6.14 -4.94
C VAL A 76 5.68 6.81 -6.29
N ILE A 77 4.48 7.37 -6.43
CA ILE A 77 4.15 8.31 -7.51
C ILE A 77 4.53 9.71 -7.02
N PRO A 78 5.48 10.41 -7.67
CA PRO A 78 5.89 11.75 -7.26
C PRO A 78 4.74 12.75 -7.38
N GLN A 79 4.75 13.77 -6.50
CA GLN A 79 3.72 14.81 -6.51
C GLN A 79 3.71 15.61 -7.83
N THR A 80 4.87 15.75 -8.47
CA THR A 80 5.01 16.41 -9.78
C THR A 80 4.21 15.72 -10.89
N PHE A 81 3.88 14.44 -10.72
CA PHE A 81 3.07 13.65 -11.65
C PHE A 81 1.65 13.39 -11.10
N GLY A 82 1.17 14.22 -10.17
CA GLY A 82 -0.16 14.07 -9.57
C GLY A 82 -0.24 12.99 -8.49
N GLY A 83 0.90 12.50 -8.00
CA GLY A 83 0.97 11.54 -6.90
C GLY A 83 0.31 12.08 -5.64
N ALA A 84 -0.73 11.39 -5.18
CA ALA A 84 -1.50 11.83 -4.04
C ALA A 84 -0.74 11.66 -2.71
N ARG A 85 -1.06 12.49 -1.71
CA ARG A 85 -0.38 12.49 -0.40
C ARG A 85 -0.95 11.45 0.58
N PHE A 86 -1.85 10.58 0.12
CA PHE A 86 -2.45 9.55 0.97
C PHE A 86 -1.41 8.49 1.36
N PHE A 87 -1.68 7.80 2.46
CA PHE A 87 -0.74 6.89 3.09
C PHE A 87 -0.27 5.75 2.16
N GLY A 88 -1.17 5.17 1.37
CA GLY A 88 -0.87 4.13 0.39
C GLY A 88 0.04 4.54 -0.79
N ASN A 89 0.31 5.83 -0.99
CA ASN A 89 1.31 6.29 -1.96
C ASN A 89 2.68 6.54 -1.30
N LYS A 90 2.86 6.16 -0.03
CA LYS A 90 4.07 6.45 0.73
C LYS A 90 4.79 5.17 1.14
N VAL A 91 6.12 5.19 1.10
CA VAL A 91 6.97 4.08 1.54
C VAL A 91 8.15 4.59 2.36
N LEU A 92 8.63 3.77 3.29
CA LEU A 92 9.87 4.01 4.02
C LEU A 92 11.07 3.62 3.16
N SER A 93 12.02 4.54 3.00
CA SER A 93 13.24 4.31 2.22
C SER A 93 14.44 5.00 2.86
N CYS A 94 15.65 4.48 2.61
CA CYS A 94 16.85 5.21 3.01
C CYS A 94 17.05 6.45 2.12
N ALA A 95 17.71 7.48 2.67
CA ALA A 95 17.94 8.74 1.97
C ALA A 95 18.69 8.54 0.64
N ALA A 96 19.65 7.61 0.59
CA ALA A 96 20.39 7.29 -0.63
C ALA A 96 19.49 6.75 -1.75
N CYS A 97 18.61 5.79 -1.45
CA CYS A 97 17.69 5.23 -2.44
C CYS A 97 16.63 6.23 -2.87
N ASN A 98 16.08 7.00 -1.92
CA ASN A 98 15.10 8.03 -2.23
C ASN A 98 15.71 9.11 -3.15
N GLY A 99 16.92 9.57 -2.84
CA GLY A 99 17.67 10.51 -3.68
C GLY A 99 17.97 9.95 -5.07
N ALA A 100 18.36 8.67 -5.17
CA ALA A 100 18.63 8.01 -6.45
C ALA A 100 17.37 7.81 -7.31
N LYS A 101 16.20 7.58 -6.69
CA LYS A 101 14.91 7.57 -7.39
C LYS A 101 14.55 8.98 -7.88
N GLY A 102 14.62 9.96 -7.01
CA GLY A 102 14.17 11.33 -7.29
C GLY A 102 12.72 11.35 -7.80
N ASN A 103 12.48 12.12 -8.87
CA ASN A 103 11.16 12.31 -9.45
C ASN A 103 10.81 11.26 -10.53
N ARG A 104 11.57 10.18 -10.67
CA ARG A 104 11.19 9.15 -11.64
C ARG A 104 9.87 8.48 -11.23
N LEU A 105 9.07 8.12 -12.23
CA LEU A 105 7.92 7.25 -12.05
C LEU A 105 8.38 5.87 -11.56
N PRO A 106 7.54 5.16 -10.77
CA PRO A 106 7.88 3.83 -10.31
C PRO A 106 7.95 2.85 -11.48
N THR A 107 8.82 1.85 -11.36
CA THR A 107 8.86 0.71 -12.28
C THR A 107 7.70 -0.24 -12.01
N ASP A 108 7.41 -1.14 -12.95
CA ASP A 108 6.38 -2.17 -12.75
C ASP A 108 6.66 -3.06 -11.53
N LEU A 109 7.94 -3.34 -11.27
CA LEU A 109 8.36 -4.12 -10.10
C LEU A 109 8.06 -3.38 -8.79
N GLU A 110 8.30 -2.06 -8.76
CA GLU A 110 7.99 -1.22 -7.61
C GLU A 110 6.48 -1.09 -7.41
N LEU A 111 5.71 -0.94 -8.48
CA LEU A 111 4.25 -0.94 -8.42
C LEU A 111 3.72 -2.28 -7.89
N ALA A 112 4.30 -3.41 -8.30
CA ALA A 112 3.94 -4.72 -7.78
C ALA A 112 4.28 -4.85 -6.29
N ALA A 113 5.45 -4.38 -5.85
CA ALA A 113 5.86 -4.40 -4.46
C ALA A 113 4.97 -3.51 -3.58
N VAL A 114 4.57 -2.32 -4.06
CA VAL A 114 3.59 -1.45 -3.37
C VAL A 114 2.24 -2.15 -3.25
N ARG A 115 1.74 -2.79 -4.31
CA ARG A 115 0.49 -3.56 -4.25
C ARG A 115 0.57 -4.68 -3.23
N GLN A 116 1.69 -5.40 -3.15
CA GLN A 116 1.90 -6.46 -2.15
C GLN A 116 1.95 -5.91 -0.73
N LEU A 117 2.66 -4.81 -0.50
CA LEU A 117 2.75 -4.14 0.80
C LEU A 117 1.37 -3.75 1.33
N TRP A 118 0.52 -3.19 0.47
CA TRP A 118 -0.82 -2.72 0.86
C TRP A 118 -1.90 -3.78 0.83
N ALA A 119 -1.73 -4.86 0.07
CA ALA A 119 -2.62 -6.02 0.13
C ALA A 119 -2.66 -6.61 1.55
N ALA A 120 -1.54 -6.64 2.26
CA ALA A 120 -1.46 -7.07 3.66
C ALA A 120 -2.18 -6.15 4.66
N VAL A 121 -2.42 -4.88 4.30
CA VAL A 121 -3.15 -3.91 5.13
C VAL A 121 -4.65 -3.95 4.85
N LEU A 122 -5.04 -4.15 3.59
CA LEU A 122 -6.43 -4.25 3.17
C LEU A 122 -7.04 -5.63 3.49
N ILE A 123 -6.21 -6.66 3.61
CA ILE A 123 -6.58 -7.99 4.11
C ILE A 123 -6.05 -8.09 5.54
N ILE A 124 -6.82 -7.62 6.52
CA ILE A 124 -6.50 -7.80 7.94
C ILE A 124 -6.45 -9.30 8.24
N ASN A 125 -5.26 -9.89 8.16
CA ASN A 125 -4.96 -11.23 8.65
C ASN A 125 -3.78 -11.09 9.63
N PRO A 126 -4.00 -11.15 10.95
CA PRO A 126 -2.94 -10.95 11.95
C PRO A 126 -1.85 -12.06 11.93
N GLY A 127 -1.94 -13.05 11.04
CA GLY A 127 -0.95 -14.10 10.83
C GLY A 127 -0.19 -14.05 9.50
N ALA A 128 -0.39 -13.03 8.65
CA ALA A 128 0.37 -12.91 7.41
C ALA A 128 1.79 -12.42 7.71
N ALA A 129 2.73 -13.35 7.83
CA ALA A 129 4.15 -13.04 7.87
C ALA A 129 4.52 -12.12 6.68
N PRO A 130 5.34 -11.07 6.87
CA PRO A 130 5.74 -10.21 5.77
C PRO A 130 6.41 -11.07 4.69
N LEU A 131 6.02 -10.84 3.44
CA LEU A 131 6.61 -11.50 2.28
C LEU A 131 8.11 -11.21 2.30
N ARG A 132 8.92 -12.26 2.50
CA ARG A 132 10.36 -12.19 2.33
C ARG A 132 10.64 -11.77 0.88
N ALA A 133 11.22 -10.59 0.69
CA ALA A 133 11.81 -10.24 -0.59
C ALA A 133 12.92 -11.25 -0.91
N ARG A 134 12.95 -11.71 -2.17
CA ARG A 134 13.95 -12.64 -2.70
C ARG A 134 15.36 -12.12 -2.39
N PRO A 135 16.35 -13.00 -2.12
CA PRO A 135 17.73 -12.56 -2.12
C PRO A 135 18.04 -11.96 -3.50
N ALA A 136 18.59 -10.74 -3.50
CA ALA A 136 19.22 -10.17 -4.68
C ALA A 136 20.25 -11.19 -5.19
N SER A 137 20.12 -11.59 -6.45
CA SER A 137 21.07 -12.49 -7.10
C SER A 137 22.47 -11.98 -6.87
N ALA A 138 23.32 -12.84 -6.29
CA ALA A 138 24.74 -12.62 -6.22
C ALA A 138 25.28 -12.40 -7.64
N THR A 139 25.94 -11.27 -7.82
CA THR A 139 26.81 -10.98 -8.95
C THR A 139 27.86 -12.08 -9.10
N HIS A 140 27.97 -12.64 -10.31
CA HIS A 140 29.17 -13.29 -10.83
C HIS A 140 29.64 -12.54 -12.06
#